data_AF-A0A9P4QMD7-F1
#
_entry.id   AF-A0A9P4QMD7-F1
#
_cell.length_a   1.000
_cell.length_b   1.000
_cell.length_c   1.000
_cell.angle_alpha   90.00
_cell.angle_beta   90.00
_cell.angle_gamma   90.00
#
_symmetry.space_group_name_H-M   'P 1'
#
loop_
_entity.id
_entity.type
_entity.pdbx_description
1 polymer ?
#
loop_
_entity_poly.entity_id
_entity_poly.type
_entity_poly.pdbx_seq_one_letter_code
_entity_poly.pdbx_strand_id
1 'polypeptide(L)'
;MATIHLQELDRVGLELGASPLARENAAILATGYDDVVVVLLEPRDKAERVQYDLMKASSKALELVDETLALAFAGQRGVDNTIIIDRRPFRSAEIQDHEDEGTRKRNNQKAYQGFEAVLAKLRPKVIVLCQCEGTVPRRQLSDRWSSSVSKAGDHDIVQLSNGHECFCVYSFHPMHFHRYIDGKEEPLKRVLSEYLFDATLVAAANLLAGHELSGFGISNLRDCARNGPVAIISGPNAILSYRWMTEQDCCSEEVWAFFEDVSALR
;
A
#
# COMPACT_ATOMS: atom_id res chain seq x y z
N MET A 1 -8.67 12.99 -19.50
CA MET A 1 -7.95 12.98 -18.22
C MET A 1 -7.92 14.39 -17.68
N ALA A 2 -8.39 14.60 -16.46
CA ALA A 2 -8.21 15.88 -15.77
C ALA A 2 -6.72 16.01 -15.38
N THR A 3 -6.09 17.16 -15.65
CA THR A 3 -4.69 17.44 -15.29
C THR A 3 -4.57 18.51 -14.19
N ILE A 4 -5.71 18.93 -13.64
CA ILE A 4 -5.79 19.99 -12.62
C ILE A 4 -5.09 19.57 -11.33
N HIS A 5 -5.07 18.27 -11.01
CA HIS A 5 -4.34 17.73 -9.87
C HIS A 5 -2.81 17.85 -10.05
N LEU A 6 -2.30 17.80 -11.28
CA LEU A 6 -0.87 18.00 -11.57
C LEU A 6 -0.43 19.44 -11.32
N GLN A 7 -1.28 20.43 -11.64
CA GLN A 7 -1.01 21.84 -11.33
C GLN A 7 -0.93 22.06 -9.82
N GLU A 8 -1.80 21.39 -9.06
CA GLU A 8 -1.78 21.45 -7.61
C GLU A 8 -0.50 20.79 -7.04
N LEU A 9 -0.09 19.66 -7.59
CA LEU A 9 1.13 18.97 -7.20
C LEU A 9 2.38 19.84 -7.50
N ASP A 10 2.43 20.50 -8.66
CA ASP A 10 3.52 21.42 -9.02
C ASP A 10 3.56 22.65 -8.10
N ARG A 11 2.39 23.25 -7.79
CA ARG A 11 2.27 24.34 -6.81
C ARG A 11 2.88 23.95 -5.46
N VAL A 12 2.55 22.76 -4.96
CA VAL A 12 3.08 22.23 -3.69
C VAL A 12 4.60 22.04 -3.78
N GLY A 13 5.10 21.52 -4.90
CA GLY A 13 6.54 21.39 -5.14
C GLY A 13 7.27 22.74 -5.11
N LEU A 14 6.72 23.78 -5.75
CA LEU A 14 7.26 25.14 -5.71
C LEU A 14 7.28 25.72 -4.29
N GLU A 15 6.21 25.52 -3.52
CA GLU A 15 6.10 26.02 -2.14
C GLU A 15 7.05 25.34 -1.16
N LEU A 16 7.45 24.10 -1.46
CA LEU A 16 8.39 23.30 -0.69
C LEU A 16 9.83 23.45 -1.19
N GLY A 17 10.06 24.17 -2.29
CA GLY A 17 11.39 24.32 -2.88
C GLY A 17 11.93 23.04 -3.52
N ALA A 18 11.04 22.15 -3.97
CA ALA A 18 11.42 20.89 -4.62
C ALA A 18 12.21 21.14 -5.91
N SER A 19 13.20 20.30 -6.19
CA SER A 19 13.97 20.40 -7.42
C SER A 19 13.08 20.24 -8.66
N PRO A 20 13.48 20.79 -9.83
CA PRO A 20 12.78 20.53 -11.08
C PRO A 20 12.63 19.03 -11.37
N LEU A 21 13.66 18.23 -11.05
CA LEU A 21 13.65 16.77 -11.24
C LEU A 21 12.62 16.09 -10.34
N ALA A 22 12.52 16.46 -9.05
CA ALA A 22 11.53 15.89 -8.17
C ALA A 22 10.10 16.21 -8.63
N ARG A 23 9.86 17.44 -9.08
CA ARG A 23 8.56 17.84 -9.64
C ARG A 23 8.21 17.09 -10.92
N GLU A 24 9.17 16.91 -11.82
CA GLU A 24 9.01 16.10 -13.03
C GLU A 24 8.70 14.62 -12.70
N ASN A 25 9.50 14.00 -11.83
CA ASN A 25 9.30 12.62 -11.40
C ASN A 25 7.93 12.41 -10.74
N ALA A 26 7.51 13.33 -9.86
CA ALA A 26 6.22 13.28 -9.20
C ALA A 26 5.07 13.49 -10.20
N ALA A 27 5.24 14.37 -11.19
CA ALA A 27 4.24 14.59 -12.24
C ALA A 27 4.06 13.35 -13.14
N ILE A 28 5.16 12.66 -13.48
CA ILE A 28 5.11 11.40 -14.23
C ILE A 28 4.36 10.34 -13.43
N LEU A 29 4.72 10.11 -12.15
CA LEU A 29 4.02 9.17 -11.27
C LEU A 29 2.54 9.54 -11.06
N ALA A 30 2.21 10.83 -11.05
CA ALA A 30 0.85 11.31 -10.87
C ALA A 30 0.01 11.32 -12.18
N THR A 31 0.55 10.78 -13.28
CA THR A 31 -0.12 10.67 -14.58
C THR A 31 -0.54 9.22 -14.84
N GLY A 32 -1.81 9.01 -15.20
CA GLY A 32 -2.36 7.68 -15.45
C GLY A 32 -3.89 7.68 -15.43
N TYR A 33 -4.48 6.51 -15.27
CA TYR A 33 -5.92 6.37 -15.02
C TYR A 33 -6.28 7.00 -13.65
N ASP A 34 -7.34 7.80 -13.63
CA ASP A 34 -7.75 8.62 -12.49
C ASP A 34 -8.68 7.91 -11.49
N ASP A 35 -8.98 6.64 -11.72
CA ASP A 35 -9.95 5.86 -10.96
C ASP A 35 -9.35 5.13 -9.76
N VAL A 36 -8.08 4.73 -9.82
CA VAL A 36 -7.31 4.11 -8.73
C VAL A 36 -6.04 4.90 -8.48
N VAL A 37 -5.80 5.26 -7.22
CA VAL A 37 -4.59 5.94 -6.78
C VAL A 37 -3.87 5.11 -5.75
N VAL A 38 -2.58 4.83 -5.99
CA VAL A 38 -1.71 4.21 -4.98
C VAL A 38 -1.02 5.33 -4.19
N VAL A 39 -1.18 5.31 -2.87
CA VAL A 39 -0.58 6.29 -1.97
C VAL A 39 0.58 5.67 -1.21
N LEU A 40 1.78 6.20 -1.46
CA LEU A 40 3.01 5.84 -0.74
C LEU A 40 3.29 6.85 0.39
N LEU A 41 4.31 6.59 1.22
CA LEU A 41 4.57 7.43 2.40
C LEU A 41 5.24 8.77 2.03
N GLU A 42 6.42 8.70 1.42
CA GLU A 42 7.28 9.83 1.07
C GLU A 42 8.32 9.40 0.03
N PRO A 43 8.78 10.35 -0.82
CA PRO A 43 9.79 10.03 -1.83
C PRO A 43 11.15 9.73 -1.18
N ARG A 44 11.97 8.90 -1.84
CA ARG A 44 13.37 8.69 -1.46
C ARG A 44 14.25 9.81 -2.02
N ASP A 45 15.42 10.02 -1.43
CA ASP A 45 16.34 11.12 -1.82
C ASP A 45 16.76 11.08 -3.30
N LYS A 46 16.71 9.88 -3.92
CA LYS A 46 16.94 9.71 -5.36
C LYS A 46 15.96 10.52 -6.22
N ALA A 47 14.71 10.70 -5.78
CA ALA A 47 13.70 11.45 -6.51
C ALA A 47 14.11 12.91 -6.77
N GLU A 48 14.99 13.47 -5.93
CA GLU A 48 15.55 14.83 -6.08
C GLU A 48 16.75 14.91 -7.04
N ARG A 49 17.35 13.77 -7.40
CA ARG A 49 18.70 13.74 -7.98
C ARG A 49 18.80 13.04 -9.33
N VAL A 50 17.90 12.11 -9.63
CA VAL A 50 17.94 11.31 -10.86
C VAL A 50 16.62 11.39 -11.61
N GLN A 51 16.71 11.21 -12.93
CA GLN A 51 15.55 11.16 -13.81
C GLN A 51 14.68 9.93 -13.55
N TYR A 52 13.42 10.01 -13.98
CA TYR A 52 12.37 9.03 -13.71
C TYR A 52 12.79 7.58 -13.99
N ASP A 53 13.31 7.29 -15.19
CA ASP A 53 13.66 5.91 -15.57
C ASP A 53 14.70 5.29 -14.63
N LEU A 54 15.72 6.07 -14.24
CA LEU A 54 16.75 5.63 -13.30
C LEU A 54 16.22 5.52 -11.86
N MET A 55 15.32 6.42 -11.47
CA MET A 55 14.62 6.36 -10.19
C MET A 55 13.79 5.08 -10.09
N LYS A 56 12.95 4.82 -11.10
CA LYS A 56 12.07 3.65 -11.22
C LYS A 56 12.89 2.36 -11.22
N ALA A 57 13.86 2.23 -12.12
CA ALA A 57 14.70 1.04 -12.25
C ALA A 57 15.50 0.69 -10.97
N SER A 58 15.71 1.66 -10.08
CA SER A 58 16.45 1.45 -8.83
C SER A 58 15.56 1.46 -7.58
N SER A 59 14.23 1.42 -7.75
CA SER A 59 13.23 1.46 -6.68
C SER A 59 12.49 0.13 -6.56
N LYS A 60 12.92 -0.69 -5.60
CA LYS A 60 12.21 -1.93 -5.24
C LYS A 60 10.76 -1.72 -4.84
N ALA A 61 10.44 -0.54 -4.29
CA ALA A 61 9.07 -0.19 -3.93
C ALA A 61 8.19 -0.03 -5.17
N LEU A 62 8.70 0.61 -6.22
CA LEU A 62 7.97 0.78 -7.48
C LEU A 62 7.95 -0.52 -8.29
N GLU A 63 9.02 -1.31 -8.27
CA GLU A 63 9.06 -2.66 -8.85
C GLU A 63 7.94 -3.55 -8.30
N LEU A 64 7.84 -3.65 -6.96
CA LEU A 64 6.79 -4.43 -6.33
C LEU A 64 5.38 -3.88 -6.62
N VAL A 65 5.19 -2.55 -6.60
CA VAL A 65 3.90 -1.95 -6.97
C VAL A 65 3.55 -2.27 -8.43
N ASP A 66 4.52 -2.27 -9.35
CA ASP A 66 4.32 -2.61 -10.76
C ASP A 66 3.86 -4.05 -10.94
N GLU A 67 4.57 -5.00 -10.33
CA GLU A 67 4.25 -6.42 -10.37
C GLU A 67 2.87 -6.71 -9.79
N THR A 68 2.56 -6.13 -8.64
CA THR A 68 1.26 -6.32 -7.98
C THR A 68 0.11 -5.66 -8.76
N LEU A 69 0.33 -4.48 -9.36
CA LEU A 69 -0.68 -3.86 -10.24
C LEU A 69 -0.94 -4.72 -11.47
N ALA A 70 0.11 -5.24 -12.09
CA ALA A 70 -0.02 -6.14 -13.23
C ALA A 70 -0.79 -7.40 -12.85
N LEU A 71 -0.53 -7.98 -11.66
CA LEU A 71 -1.29 -9.11 -11.16
C LEU A 71 -2.77 -8.76 -10.95
N ALA A 72 -3.07 -7.71 -10.18
CA ALA A 72 -4.43 -7.36 -9.79
C ALA A 72 -5.32 -6.92 -10.97
N PHE A 73 -4.73 -6.33 -12.01
CA PHE A 73 -5.45 -5.81 -13.17
C PHE A 73 -5.15 -6.59 -14.46
N ALA A 74 -4.73 -7.85 -14.35
CA ALA A 74 -4.47 -8.75 -15.49
C ALA A 74 -3.57 -8.12 -16.58
N GLY A 75 -2.52 -7.41 -16.17
CA GLY A 75 -1.52 -6.77 -17.02
C GLY A 75 -1.96 -5.44 -17.63
N GLN A 76 -3.18 -4.97 -17.36
CA GLN A 76 -3.67 -3.68 -17.92
C GLN A 76 -3.08 -2.47 -17.20
N ARG A 77 -2.58 -2.66 -15.97
CA ARG A 77 -2.00 -1.61 -15.14
C ARG A 77 -0.59 -1.95 -14.72
N GLY A 78 0.21 -0.89 -14.59
CA GLY A 78 1.53 -0.85 -13.97
C GLY A 78 1.78 0.57 -13.45
N VAL A 79 3.01 0.85 -13.04
CA VAL A 79 3.37 2.16 -12.48
C VAL A 79 3.37 3.29 -13.52
N ASP A 80 3.48 2.96 -14.81
CA ASP A 80 3.53 3.97 -15.89
C ASP A 80 2.14 4.48 -16.30
N ASN A 81 1.07 3.82 -15.86
CA ASN A 81 -0.30 4.20 -16.21
C ASN A 81 -1.28 4.19 -15.02
N THR A 82 -0.77 4.01 -13.80
CA THR A 82 -1.53 4.13 -12.56
C THR A 82 -0.99 5.31 -11.78
N ILE A 83 -1.88 6.14 -11.27
CA ILE A 83 -1.48 7.32 -10.49
C ILE A 83 -0.90 6.87 -9.14
N ILE A 84 0.34 7.25 -8.88
CA ILE A 84 1.06 7.01 -7.63
C ILE A 84 1.42 8.36 -7.02
N ILE A 85 1.06 8.58 -5.75
CA ILE A 85 1.29 9.85 -5.06
C ILE A 85 1.83 9.55 -3.66
N ASP A 86 2.82 10.31 -3.20
CA ASP A 86 3.24 10.24 -1.81
C ASP A 86 2.32 11.06 -0.90
N ARG A 87 2.01 10.56 0.31
CA ARG A 87 1.28 11.31 1.35
C ARG A 87 2.05 12.57 1.79
N ARG A 88 3.38 12.54 1.72
CA ARG A 88 4.26 13.68 1.94
C ARG A 88 5.10 13.94 0.67
N PRO A 89 4.51 14.51 -0.38
CA PRO A 89 5.22 14.75 -1.64
C PRO A 89 6.38 15.73 -1.41
N PHE A 90 7.52 15.48 -2.06
CA PHE A 90 8.73 16.31 -1.97
C PHE A 90 9.40 16.38 -0.59
N ARG A 91 9.11 15.41 0.30
CA ARG A 91 9.65 15.38 1.68
C ARG A 91 10.55 14.17 1.90
N SER A 92 11.68 14.11 1.22
CA SER A 92 12.64 13.02 1.43
C SER A 92 13.28 13.07 2.83
N ALA A 93 13.94 11.98 3.24
CA ALA A 93 14.61 11.91 4.53
C ALA A 93 15.74 12.95 4.62
N GLU A 94 16.55 13.09 3.58
CA GLU A 94 17.65 14.04 3.53
C GLU A 94 17.18 15.50 3.69
N ILE A 95 16.09 15.88 3.00
CA ILE A 95 15.49 17.21 3.14
C ILE A 95 15.06 17.45 4.59
N GLN A 96 14.35 16.47 5.18
CA GLN A 96 13.87 16.58 6.55
C GLN A 96 15.03 16.68 7.55
N ASP A 97 16.12 15.94 7.34
CA ASP A 97 17.29 15.92 8.22
C ASP A 97 18.05 17.24 8.28
N HIS A 98 17.94 18.07 7.24
CA HIS A 98 18.61 19.38 7.14
C HIS A 98 17.76 20.55 7.67
N GLU A 99 16.53 20.28 8.12
CA GLU A 99 15.61 21.28 8.67
C GLU A 99 15.55 21.21 10.20
N ASP A 100 15.40 22.38 10.83
CA ASP A 100 15.00 22.47 12.23
C ASP A 100 13.58 21.92 12.44
N GLU A 101 13.26 21.55 13.69
CA GLU A 101 11.98 20.93 14.04
C GLU A 101 10.75 21.77 13.63
N GLY A 102 10.84 23.10 13.75
CA GLY A 102 9.75 24.02 13.41
C GLY A 102 9.51 24.08 11.90
N THR A 103 10.57 24.21 11.12
CA THR A 103 10.52 24.18 9.65
C THR A 103 10.02 22.83 9.14
N ARG A 104 10.54 21.73 9.70
CA ARG A 104 10.14 20.37 9.34
C ARG A 104 8.65 20.15 9.56
N LYS A 105 8.12 20.54 10.73
CA LYS A 105 6.69 20.42 11.03
C LYS A 105 5.83 21.22 10.05
N ARG A 106 6.23 22.47 9.75
CA ARG A 106 5.50 23.35 8.83
C ARG A 106 5.48 22.79 7.41
N ASN A 107 6.63 22.34 6.91
CA ASN A 107 6.75 21.82 5.55
C ASN A 107 6.07 20.45 5.39
N ASN A 108 6.11 19.59 6.41
CA ASN A 108 5.34 18.34 6.41
C ASN A 108 3.82 18.61 6.38
N GLN A 109 3.35 19.63 7.09
CA GLN A 109 1.94 20.05 7.04
C GLN A 109 1.54 20.57 5.65
N LYS A 110 2.40 21.38 5.02
CA LYS A 110 2.17 21.86 3.64
C LYS A 110 2.09 20.71 2.64
N ALA A 111 3.04 19.77 2.72
CA ALA A 111 3.07 18.58 1.86
C ALA A 111 1.79 17.76 2.02
N TYR A 112 1.36 17.54 3.26
CA TYR A 112 0.12 16.82 3.58
C TYR A 112 -1.13 17.54 3.03
N GLN A 113 -1.26 18.84 3.25
CA GLN A 113 -2.37 19.64 2.69
C GLN A 113 -2.38 19.62 1.16
N GLY A 114 -1.20 19.66 0.56
CA GLY A 114 -1.01 19.51 -0.88
C GLY A 114 -1.53 18.17 -1.39
N PHE A 115 -1.11 17.07 -0.75
CA PHE A 115 -1.60 15.73 -1.04
C PHE A 115 -3.14 15.64 -0.98
N GLU A 116 -3.76 16.17 0.08
CA GLU A 116 -5.23 16.16 0.20
C GLU A 116 -5.92 16.99 -0.89
N ALA A 117 -5.34 18.13 -1.27
CA ALA A 117 -5.85 18.97 -2.34
C ALA A 117 -5.73 18.30 -3.72
N VAL A 118 -4.63 17.59 -3.96
CA VAL A 118 -4.41 16.79 -5.18
C VAL A 118 -5.47 15.69 -5.27
N LEU A 119 -5.69 14.91 -4.20
CA LEU A 119 -6.74 13.89 -4.17
C LEU A 119 -8.13 14.47 -4.41
N ALA A 120 -8.46 15.60 -3.76
CA ALA A 120 -9.75 16.25 -3.94
C ALA A 120 -9.97 16.71 -5.38
N LYS A 121 -8.93 17.15 -6.10
CA LYS A 121 -9.01 17.49 -7.52
C LYS A 121 -9.14 16.26 -8.41
N LEU A 122 -8.44 15.19 -8.06
CA LEU A 122 -8.39 13.95 -8.82
C LEU A 122 -9.69 13.15 -8.72
N ARG A 123 -10.33 13.12 -7.54
CA ARG A 123 -11.58 12.40 -7.26
C ARG A 123 -11.54 10.91 -7.64
N PRO A 124 -10.56 10.14 -7.16
CA PRO A 124 -10.48 8.72 -7.46
C PRO A 124 -11.70 7.95 -6.92
N LYS A 125 -11.97 6.79 -7.51
CA LYS A 125 -12.98 5.86 -6.97
C LYS A 125 -12.39 5.01 -5.86
N VAL A 126 -11.12 4.64 -5.99
CA VAL A 126 -10.39 3.80 -5.03
C VAL A 126 -9.03 4.42 -4.73
N ILE A 127 -8.68 4.47 -3.45
CA ILE A 127 -7.37 4.84 -2.93
C ILE A 127 -6.78 3.60 -2.27
N VAL A 128 -5.56 3.24 -2.64
CA VAL A 128 -4.79 2.17 -2.00
C VAL A 128 -3.72 2.82 -1.14
N LEU A 129 -3.92 2.82 0.17
CA LEU A 129 -3.06 3.50 1.12
C LEU A 129 -1.98 2.54 1.65
N CYS A 130 -0.77 2.63 1.11
CA CYS A 130 0.34 1.75 1.42
C CYS A 130 1.17 2.28 2.59
N GLN A 131 0.59 2.27 3.80
CA GLN A 131 1.18 2.91 4.98
C GLN A 131 0.91 2.20 6.30
N CYS A 132 0.60 0.90 6.30
CA CYS A 132 0.51 0.16 7.56
C CYS A 132 1.90 0.07 8.23
N GLU A 133 2.17 0.92 9.22
CA GLU A 133 3.33 0.82 10.13
C GLU A 133 2.93 0.08 11.42
N GLY A 134 3.86 -0.72 11.96
CA GLY A 134 3.65 -1.54 13.18
C GLY A 134 3.56 -0.74 14.47
N THR A 135 4.06 0.49 14.47
CA THR A 135 4.08 1.39 15.63
C THR A 135 4.25 2.80 15.11
N VAL A 136 3.19 3.62 15.17
CA VAL A 136 3.32 5.07 14.96
C VAL A 136 4.41 5.57 15.92
N PRO A 137 5.56 6.09 15.44
CA PRO A 137 6.50 6.76 16.33
C PRO A 137 5.71 7.87 17.00
N ARG A 138 5.79 7.96 18.34
CA ARG A 138 5.04 8.85 19.27
C ARG A 138 4.97 10.36 18.90
N ARG A 139 5.48 10.78 17.75
CA ARG A 139 5.57 12.15 17.25
C ARG A 139 4.88 12.39 15.89
N GLN A 140 4.36 11.38 15.21
CA GLN A 140 3.50 11.61 14.03
C GLN A 140 2.06 11.83 14.50
N LEU A 141 1.46 12.94 14.07
CA LEU A 141 0.03 13.20 14.24
C LEU A 141 -0.73 12.03 13.59
N SER A 142 -1.60 11.37 14.35
CA SER A 142 -2.60 10.48 13.77
C SER A 142 -3.48 11.34 12.86
N ASP A 143 -3.35 11.18 11.56
CA ASP A 143 -4.28 11.77 10.60
C ASP A 143 -5.12 10.68 9.94
N ARG A 144 -6.11 11.11 9.16
CA ARG A 144 -7.10 10.21 8.54
C ARG A 144 -6.49 9.23 7.54
N TRP A 145 -5.24 9.45 7.12
CA TRP A 145 -4.50 8.59 6.19
C TRP A 145 -3.40 7.80 6.91
N SER A 146 -3.40 7.75 8.24
CA SER A 146 -2.58 6.81 9.00
C SER A 146 -3.35 5.51 9.20
N SER A 147 -2.68 4.38 8.91
CA SER A 147 -3.23 3.04 9.15
C SER A 147 -2.25 2.17 9.91
N SER A 148 -2.75 1.09 10.48
CA SER A 148 -1.98 0.10 11.22
C SER A 148 -2.00 -1.23 10.48
N VAL A 149 -1.04 -2.10 10.81
CA VAL A 149 -1.00 -3.49 10.32
C VAL A 149 -2.33 -4.23 10.53
N SER A 150 -3.06 -3.92 11.61
CA SER A 150 -4.35 -4.54 11.89
C SER A 150 -5.48 -4.16 10.91
N LYS A 151 -5.28 -3.12 10.10
CA LYS A 151 -6.23 -2.70 9.06
C LYS A 151 -5.82 -3.20 7.66
N ALA A 152 -4.66 -3.83 7.48
CA ALA A 152 -4.18 -4.23 6.16
C ALA A 152 -5.15 -5.20 5.47
N GLY A 153 -5.69 -4.84 4.30
CA GLY A 153 -6.70 -5.58 3.58
C GLY A 153 -8.15 -5.21 3.92
N ASP A 154 -8.39 -4.37 4.93
CA ASP A 154 -9.69 -3.73 5.14
C ASP A 154 -9.85 -2.55 4.18
N HIS A 155 -11.10 -2.11 4.03
CA HIS A 155 -11.42 -0.87 3.35
C HIS A 155 -12.48 -0.07 4.11
N ASP A 156 -12.39 1.25 4.02
CA ASP A 156 -13.38 2.20 4.54
C ASP A 156 -13.89 3.07 3.38
N ILE A 157 -15.11 3.61 3.48
CA ILE A 157 -15.54 4.71 2.61
C ILE A 157 -15.07 6.01 3.24
N VAL A 158 -14.27 6.79 2.51
CA VAL A 158 -13.72 8.06 2.97
C VAL A 158 -14.25 9.22 2.13
N GLN A 159 -14.55 10.33 2.79
CA GLN A 159 -14.97 11.56 2.14
C GLN A 159 -13.77 12.51 1.97
N LEU A 160 -13.49 12.90 0.73
CA LEU A 160 -12.49 13.90 0.39
C LEU A 160 -12.97 15.31 0.79
N SER A 161 -12.06 16.28 0.83
CA SER A 161 -12.39 17.66 1.27
C SER A 161 -13.41 18.39 0.38
N ASN A 162 -13.61 17.92 -0.85
CA ASN A 162 -14.63 18.40 -1.77
C ASN A 162 -15.97 17.64 -1.68
N GLY A 163 -16.12 16.76 -0.69
CA GLY A 163 -17.32 15.94 -0.48
C GLY A 163 -17.40 14.66 -1.30
N HIS A 164 -16.43 14.40 -2.20
CA HIS A 164 -16.40 13.16 -3.00
C HIS A 164 -16.10 11.95 -2.12
N GLU A 165 -16.92 10.91 -2.23
CA GLU A 165 -16.72 9.64 -1.52
C GLU A 165 -15.93 8.66 -2.39
N CYS A 166 -15.02 7.93 -1.75
CA CYS A 166 -14.19 6.92 -2.40
C CYS A 166 -13.87 5.79 -1.43
N PHE A 167 -13.54 4.62 -1.97
CA PHE A 167 -13.02 3.52 -1.16
C PHE A 167 -11.55 3.77 -0.81
N CYS A 168 -11.18 3.56 0.45
CA CYS A 168 -9.81 3.58 0.92
C CYS A 168 -9.43 2.17 1.38
N VAL A 169 -8.62 1.46 0.58
CA VAL A 169 -8.08 0.14 0.93
C VAL A 169 -6.74 0.33 1.63
N TYR A 170 -6.58 -0.27 2.80
CA TYR A 170 -5.36 -0.14 3.60
C TYR A 170 -4.38 -1.25 3.27
N SER A 171 -3.11 -0.90 3.07
CA SER A 171 -2.05 -1.86 2.73
C SER A 171 -0.73 -1.56 3.43
N PHE A 172 0.16 -2.55 3.44
CA PHE A 172 1.54 -2.35 3.84
C PHE A 172 2.25 -1.39 2.89
N HIS A 173 3.24 -0.67 3.42
CA HIS A 173 4.21 -0.04 2.56
C HIS A 173 5.01 -1.15 1.81
N PRO A 174 5.28 -1.04 0.50
CA PRO A 174 5.98 -2.09 -0.29
C PRO A 174 7.32 -2.52 0.33
N MET A 175 8.01 -1.59 0.99
CA MET A 175 9.28 -1.87 1.69
C MET A 175 9.14 -2.46 3.10
N HIS A 176 7.93 -2.68 3.63
CA HIS A 176 7.71 -3.12 5.02
C HIS A 176 8.43 -4.43 5.31
N PHE A 177 8.14 -5.47 4.53
CA PHE A 177 8.69 -6.81 4.74
C PHE A 177 10.14 -6.97 4.26
N HIS A 178 10.65 -6.03 3.46
CA HIS A 178 12.09 -5.93 3.18
C HIS A 178 12.90 -5.28 4.30
N ARG A 179 12.28 -4.43 5.13
CA ARG A 179 12.96 -3.66 6.17
C ARG A 179 12.79 -4.24 7.56
N TYR A 180 11.63 -4.81 7.86
CA TYR A 180 11.22 -5.15 9.22
C TYR A 180 11.04 -6.65 9.45
N ILE A 181 11.07 -7.47 8.40
CA ILE A 181 11.00 -8.92 8.50
C ILE A 181 12.31 -9.47 7.95
N ASP A 182 13.13 -10.07 8.83
CA ASP A 182 14.31 -10.77 8.35
C ASP A 182 13.83 -12.02 7.60
N GLY A 183 13.97 -12.01 6.27
CA GLY A 183 13.57 -13.14 5.44
C GLY A 183 14.37 -14.43 5.70
N LYS A 184 15.47 -14.38 6.47
CA LYS A 184 16.21 -15.55 6.90
C LYS A 184 15.68 -16.13 8.21
N GLU A 185 15.21 -15.28 9.13
CA GLU A 185 14.70 -15.71 10.44
C GLU A 185 13.19 -15.97 10.41
N GLU A 186 12.44 -15.17 9.66
CA GLU A 186 10.98 -15.25 9.53
C GLU A 186 10.53 -15.34 8.04
N PRO A 187 11.05 -16.29 7.23
CA PRO A 187 10.76 -16.37 5.79
C PRO A 187 9.26 -16.46 5.47
N LEU A 188 8.52 -17.23 6.26
CA LEU A 188 7.08 -17.46 6.05
C LEU A 188 6.26 -16.19 6.31
N LYS A 189 6.59 -15.45 7.37
CA LYS A 189 5.92 -14.19 7.72
C LYS A 189 6.15 -13.12 6.66
N ARG A 190 7.36 -13.08 6.08
CA ARG A 190 7.67 -12.22 4.94
C ARG A 190 6.79 -12.56 3.75
N VAL A 191 6.72 -13.83 3.36
CA VAL A 191 5.88 -14.30 2.24
C VAL A 191 4.43 -13.93 2.47
N LEU A 192 3.87 -14.18 3.66
CA LEU A 192 2.48 -13.84 3.98
C LEU A 192 2.19 -12.34 3.94
N SER A 193 3.16 -11.52 4.36
CA SER A 193 3.04 -10.06 4.30
C SER A 193 3.08 -9.54 2.85
N GLU A 194 3.88 -10.18 2.00
CA GLU A 194 3.93 -9.91 0.55
C GLU A 194 2.61 -10.32 -0.12
N TYR A 195 2.09 -11.52 0.17
CA TYR A 195 0.76 -11.94 -0.29
C TYR A 195 -0.37 -11.03 0.21
N LEU A 196 -0.29 -10.51 1.45
CA LEU A 196 -1.29 -9.57 1.95
C LEU A 196 -1.24 -8.25 1.17
N PHE A 197 -0.04 -7.78 0.84
CA PHE A 197 0.14 -6.61 -0.03
C PHE A 197 -0.55 -6.87 -1.38
N ASP A 198 -0.30 -8.02 -2.01
CA ASP A 198 -0.95 -8.37 -3.28
C ASP A 198 -2.48 -8.41 -3.17
N ALA A 199 -3.00 -9.08 -2.14
CA ALA A 199 -4.42 -9.21 -1.90
C ALA A 199 -5.12 -7.84 -1.75
N THR A 200 -4.44 -6.82 -1.22
CA THR A 200 -5.02 -5.47 -1.08
C THR A 200 -5.24 -4.78 -2.42
N LEU A 201 -4.35 -4.98 -3.40
CA LEU A 201 -4.51 -4.43 -4.75
C LEU A 201 -5.59 -5.20 -5.52
N VAL A 202 -5.70 -6.51 -5.30
CA VAL A 202 -6.81 -7.31 -5.83
C VAL A 202 -8.15 -6.85 -5.25
N ALA A 203 -8.21 -6.56 -3.95
CA ALA A 203 -9.41 -5.99 -3.32
C ALA A 203 -9.76 -4.62 -3.93
N ALA A 204 -8.77 -3.76 -4.17
CA ALA A 204 -8.96 -2.47 -4.83
C ALA A 204 -9.50 -2.63 -6.27
N ALA A 205 -8.98 -3.58 -7.04
CA ALA A 205 -9.47 -3.89 -8.38
C ALA A 205 -10.92 -4.37 -8.39
N ASN A 206 -11.30 -5.23 -7.43
CA ASN A 206 -12.68 -5.70 -7.27
C ASN A 206 -13.62 -4.54 -6.88
N LEU A 207 -13.23 -3.70 -5.92
CA LEU A 207 -14.01 -2.53 -5.53
C LEU A 207 -14.23 -1.57 -6.70
N LEU A 208 -13.20 -1.36 -7.52
CA LEU A 208 -13.31 -0.57 -8.75
C LEU A 208 -14.34 -1.17 -9.74
N ALA A 209 -14.40 -2.49 -9.83
CA ALA A 209 -15.37 -3.22 -10.65
C ALA A 209 -16.79 -3.29 -10.03
N GLY A 210 -16.99 -2.78 -8.81
CA GLY A 210 -18.25 -2.83 -8.09
C GLY A 210 -18.49 -4.15 -7.34
N HIS A 211 -17.42 -4.90 -7.07
CA HIS A 211 -17.45 -6.13 -6.29
C HIS A 211 -16.71 -5.97 -4.97
N GLU A 212 -17.26 -6.54 -3.91
CA GLU A 212 -16.60 -6.61 -2.61
C GLU A 212 -16.09 -8.03 -2.37
N LEU A 213 -14.81 -8.17 -2.02
CA LEU A 213 -14.27 -9.45 -1.58
C LEU A 213 -14.65 -9.67 -0.12
N SER A 214 -15.45 -10.69 0.15
CA SER A 214 -15.89 -11.06 1.49
C SER A 214 -15.36 -12.44 1.91
N GLY A 215 -15.09 -12.61 3.20
CA GLY A 215 -14.76 -13.91 3.79
C GLY A 215 -13.57 -13.84 4.75
N PHE A 216 -13.34 -14.92 5.49
CA PHE A 216 -12.28 -14.98 6.51
C PHE A 216 -10.87 -15.02 5.92
N GLY A 217 -10.71 -15.25 4.61
CA GLY A 217 -9.39 -15.37 3.96
C GLY A 217 -8.47 -14.16 4.17
N ILE A 218 -8.99 -12.94 4.00
CA ILE A 218 -8.20 -11.70 4.21
C ILE A 218 -7.85 -11.53 5.70
N SER A 219 -8.79 -11.82 6.60
CA SER A 219 -8.54 -11.77 8.04
C SER A 219 -7.46 -12.78 8.46
N ASN A 220 -7.55 -14.01 7.95
CA ASN A 220 -6.57 -15.07 8.21
C ASN A 220 -5.20 -14.69 7.67
N LEU A 221 -5.13 -14.16 6.44
CA LEU A 221 -3.88 -13.70 5.84
C LEU A 221 -3.25 -12.57 6.66
N ARG A 222 -4.06 -11.64 7.17
CA ARG A 222 -3.60 -10.57 8.06
C ARG A 222 -3.05 -11.09 9.38
N ASP A 223 -3.74 -12.03 10.02
CA ASP A 223 -3.29 -12.63 11.27
C ASP A 223 -2.00 -13.42 11.08
N CYS A 224 -1.89 -14.17 9.98
CA CYS A 224 -0.67 -14.89 9.62
C CYS A 224 0.48 -13.94 9.25
N ALA A 225 0.22 -12.84 8.54
CA ALA A 225 1.25 -11.83 8.26
C ALA A 225 1.77 -11.16 9.54
N ARG A 226 0.92 -11.00 10.56
CA ARG A 226 1.30 -10.40 11.84
C ARG A 226 2.05 -11.38 12.75
N ASN A 227 1.53 -12.58 12.91
CA ASN A 227 1.94 -13.52 13.96
C ASN A 227 2.76 -14.71 13.44
N GLY A 228 2.89 -14.85 12.10
CA GLY A 228 3.41 -16.05 11.47
C GLY A 228 2.36 -17.16 11.34
N PRO A 229 2.74 -18.32 10.78
CA PRO A 229 1.87 -19.49 10.70
C PRO A 229 1.48 -20.01 12.09
N VAL A 230 0.30 -20.62 12.20
CA VAL A 230 -0.16 -21.27 13.43
C VAL A 230 0.17 -22.75 13.37
N ALA A 231 0.72 -23.32 14.45
CA ALA A 231 0.88 -24.77 14.55
C ALA A 231 -0.46 -25.42 14.87
N ILE A 232 -1.00 -26.22 13.95
CA ILE A 232 -2.10 -27.14 14.23
C ILE A 232 -1.50 -28.46 14.71
N ILE A 233 -1.76 -28.78 15.97
CA ILE A 233 -1.33 -30.04 16.57
C ILE A 233 -2.41 -31.09 16.25
N SER A 234 -2.04 -32.13 15.52
CA SER A 234 -2.91 -33.28 15.21
C SER A 234 -2.21 -34.57 15.62
N GLY A 235 -2.53 -35.05 16.83
CA GLY A 235 -1.89 -36.23 17.41
C GLY A 235 -0.40 -35.98 17.77
N PRO A 236 0.50 -36.96 17.56
CA PRO A 236 1.93 -36.81 17.89
C PRO A 236 2.69 -35.87 16.94
N ASN A 237 2.04 -35.35 15.90
CA ASN A 237 2.65 -34.50 14.89
C ASN A 237 2.07 -33.09 14.93
N ALA A 238 2.93 -32.08 14.80
CA ALA A 238 2.52 -30.70 14.56
C ALA A 238 2.60 -30.40 13.06
N ILE A 239 1.51 -29.87 12.48
CA ILE A 239 1.48 -29.33 11.12
C ILE A 239 1.43 -27.81 11.24
N LEU A 240 2.34 -27.09 10.58
CA LEU A 240 2.21 -25.64 10.43
C LEU A 240 1.07 -25.37 9.44
N SER A 241 0.04 -24.66 9.89
CA SER A 241 -1.13 -24.29 9.08
C SER A 241 -1.31 -22.78 9.06
N TYR A 242 -1.79 -22.30 7.92
CA TYR A 242 -2.13 -20.90 7.69
C TYR A 242 -3.64 -20.65 7.86
N ARG A 243 -4.36 -21.60 8.47
CA ARG A 243 -5.82 -21.56 8.62
C ARG A 243 -6.20 -21.46 10.08
N TRP A 244 -6.96 -20.42 10.43
CA TRP A 244 -8.05 -20.59 11.39
C TRP A 244 -9.18 -21.24 10.58
N MET A 245 -9.40 -22.55 10.77
CA MET A 245 -10.67 -23.15 10.39
C MET A 245 -11.51 -23.22 11.66
N THR A 246 -12.59 -22.46 11.71
CA THR A 246 -13.73 -22.81 12.54
C THR A 246 -14.65 -23.73 11.72
N GLU A 247 -15.50 -24.52 12.37
CA GLU A 247 -16.48 -25.41 11.68
C GLU A 247 -17.44 -24.67 10.73
N GLN A 248 -17.37 -23.33 10.69
CA GLN A 248 -18.19 -22.46 9.85
C GLN A 248 -17.49 -22.01 8.54
N ASP A 249 -16.22 -22.39 8.33
CA ASP A 249 -15.48 -21.98 7.14
C ASP A 249 -15.88 -22.79 5.89
N CYS A 250 -16.48 -22.09 4.92
CA CYS A 250 -16.91 -22.67 3.65
C CYS A 250 -15.69 -22.84 2.73
N CYS A 251 -15.16 -24.06 2.61
CA CYS A 251 -14.33 -24.46 1.47
C CYS A 251 -15.22 -25.17 0.44
N SER A 252 -14.89 -25.09 -0.86
CA SER A 252 -15.55 -25.93 -1.86
C SER A 252 -15.31 -27.41 -1.55
N GLU A 253 -16.27 -28.28 -1.91
CA GLU A 253 -16.15 -29.71 -1.66
C GLU A 253 -14.87 -30.30 -2.30
N GLU A 254 -14.41 -29.76 -3.43
CA GLU A 254 -13.18 -30.24 -4.06
C GLU A 254 -11.93 -29.94 -3.21
N VAL A 255 -11.91 -28.80 -2.52
CA VAL A 255 -10.81 -28.44 -1.62
C VAL A 255 -10.85 -29.32 -0.38
N TRP A 256 -12.04 -29.62 0.15
CA TRP A 256 -12.20 -30.57 1.27
C TRP A 256 -11.74 -31.98 0.90
N ALA A 257 -12.15 -32.48 -0.27
CA ALA A 257 -11.75 -33.81 -0.76
C ALA A 257 -10.23 -33.94 -0.92
N PHE A 258 -9.55 -32.89 -1.39
CA PHE A 258 -8.09 -32.87 -1.48
C PHE A 258 -7.41 -33.02 -0.10
N PHE A 259 -7.99 -32.47 0.99
CA PHE A 259 -7.44 -32.61 2.33
C PHE A 259 -7.68 -33.99 2.94
N GLU A 260 -8.83 -34.61 2.68
CA GLU A 260 -9.09 -36.00 3.09
C GLU A 260 -8.07 -36.95 2.44
N ASP A 261 -7.78 -36.77 1.15
CA ASP A 261 -6.83 -37.60 0.41
C ASP A 261 -5.38 -37.43 0.93
N VAL A 262 -4.97 -36.20 1.28
CA VAL A 262 -3.64 -35.95 1.86
C VAL A 262 -3.51 -36.52 3.28
N SER A 263 -4.61 -36.57 4.04
CA SER A 263 -4.65 -37.21 5.36
C SER A 263 -4.67 -38.75 5.28
N ALA A 264 -5.17 -39.31 4.18
CA ALA A 264 -5.20 -40.75 3.90
C ALA A 264 -3.88 -41.31 3.34
N LEU A 265 -2.97 -40.45 2.88
CA LEU A 265 -1.63 -40.81 2.41
C LEU A 265 -0.59 -40.98 3.54
N ARG A 266 -1.03 -41.19 4.79
CA ARG A 266 -0.18 -41.48 5.94
C ARG A 266 -0.58 -42.78 6.64
#